data_AF-A0A2G9V2C8-F1
#
_entry.id   AF-A0A2G9V2C8-F1
#
_cell.length_a   1.000
_cell.length_b   1.000
_cell.length_c   1.000
_cell.angle_alpha   90.00
_cell.angle_beta   90.00
_cell.angle_gamma   90.00
#
_symmetry.space_group_name_H-M   'P 1'
#
loop_
_entity.id
_entity.type
_entity.pdbx_description
1 polymer ?
#
loop_
_entity_poly.entity_id
_entity_poly.type
_entity_poly.pdbx_seq_one_letter_code
_entity_poly.pdbx_strand_id
1 'polypeptide(L)' 'MHRSFTRKWLLPENVDLEAIRTQLDDKGHLSVEAPKSIEGQTQKRTIPIMAAPKK' A
#
# COMPACT_ATOMS: atom_id res chain seq x y z
N MET A 1 -28.41 -12.87 -21.21
CA MET A 1 -27.41 -13.65 -20.44
C MET A 1 -26.99 -12.83 -19.24
N HIS A 2 -27.17 -13.34 -18.03
CA HIS A 2 -26.68 -12.70 -16.81
C HIS A 2 -25.39 -13.41 -16.41
N ARG A 3 -24.29 -12.67 -16.23
CA ARG A 3 -22.99 -13.23 -15.81
C ARG A 3 -22.69 -12.71 -14.41
N SER A 4 -22.35 -13.61 -13.50
CA SER A 4 -22.08 -13.29 -12.10
C SER A 4 -20.84 -14.04 -11.63
N PHE A 5 -19.98 -13.41 -10.83
CA PHE A 5 -18.83 -14.07 -10.23
C PHE A 5 -18.55 -13.51 -8.82
N THR A 6 -17.92 -14.32 -7.99
CA THR A 6 -17.44 -13.94 -6.65
C THR A 6 -15.97 -14.31 -6.55
N ARG A 7 -15.14 -13.37 -6.08
CA ARG A 7 -13.70 -13.60 -5.88
C ARG A 7 -13.32 -13.26 -4.45
N LYS A 8 -12.57 -14.15 -3.81
CA LYS A 8 -12.08 -14.01 -2.44
C LYS A 8 -10.56 -14.07 -2.47
N TRP A 9 -9.92 -13.24 -1.67
CA TRP A 9 -8.47 -13.20 -1.54
C TRP A 9 -8.10 -13.27 -0.06
N LEU A 10 -7.01 -13.97 0.23
CA LEU A 10 -6.32 -13.82 1.50
C LEU A 10 -5.39 -12.62 1.38
N LEU A 11 -5.58 -11.62 2.23
CA LEU A 11 -4.73 -10.43 2.25
C LEU A 11 -3.55 -10.65 3.19
N PRO A 12 -2.38 -10.02 2.92
CA PRO A 12 -1.30 -9.96 3.90
C PRO A 12 -1.76 -9.31 5.21
N GLU A 13 -1.15 -9.71 6.32
CA GLU A 13 -1.49 -9.21 7.66
C GLU A 13 -1.32 -7.69 7.80
N ASN A 14 -0.38 -7.12 7.06
CA ASN A 14 -0.01 -5.71 7.15
C ASN A 14 -0.76 -4.84 6.12
N VAL A 15 -1.97 -5.21 5.72
CA VAL A 15 -2.82 -4.38 4.85
C VAL A 15 -3.63 -3.40 5.68
N ASP A 16 -3.70 -2.15 5.22
CA ASP A 16 -4.68 -1.19 5.72
C ASP A 16 -6.04 -1.49 5.09
N LEU A 17 -6.93 -2.09 5.87
CA LEU A 17 -8.26 -2.50 5.41
C LEU A 17 -9.19 -1.31 5.14
N GLU A 18 -8.97 -0.17 5.81
CA GLU A 18 -9.78 1.03 5.62
C GLU A 18 -9.43 1.74 4.31
N ALA A 19 -8.19 1.58 3.84
CA ALA A 19 -7.70 2.16 2.60
C ALA A 19 -7.92 1.30 1.34
N ILE A 20 -8.64 0.16 1.45
CA ILE A 20 -8.97 -0.67 0.29
C ILE A 20 -9.83 0.12 -0.69
N ARG A 21 -9.44 0.10 -1.96
CA ARG A 21 -10.14 0.83 -3.02
C ARG A 21 -10.31 0.00 -4.28
N THR A 22 -11.30 0.37 -5.08
CA THR A 22 -11.57 -0.25 -6.37
C THR A 22 -11.63 0.79 -7.47
N GLN A 23 -11.24 0.38 -8.67
CA GLN A 23 -11.33 1.21 -9.87
C GLN A 23 -11.75 0.32 -11.05
N LEU A 24 -12.71 0.79 -11.84
CA LEU A 24 -13.06 0.22 -13.13
C LEU A 24 -12.43 1.09 -14.22
N ASP A 25 -11.65 0.51 -15.11
CA ASP A 25 -11.11 1.24 -16.26
C ASP A 25 -12.13 1.32 -17.42
N ASP A 26 -11.78 2.08 -18.46
CA ASP A 26 -12.58 2.26 -19.67
C ASP A 26 -12.69 0.97 -20.53
N LYS A 27 -11.86 -0.03 -20.23
CA LYS A 27 -11.87 -1.37 -20.85
C LYS A 27 -12.73 -2.37 -20.09
N GLY A 28 -13.28 -1.99 -18.93
CA GLY A 28 -14.11 -2.85 -18.10
C GLY A 28 -13.33 -3.79 -17.18
N HIS A 29 -12.06 -3.51 -16.88
CA HIS A 29 -11.29 -4.25 -15.88
C HIS A 29 -11.44 -3.64 -14.49
N LEU A 30 -11.86 -4.48 -13.53
CA LEU A 30 -11.90 -4.10 -12.12
C LEU A 30 -10.53 -4.33 -11.46
N SER A 31 -9.93 -3.26 -10.98
CA SER A 31 -8.76 -3.26 -10.10
C SER A 31 -9.20 -3.16 -8.64
N VAL A 32 -8.63 -4.00 -7.78
CA VAL A 32 -8.81 -3.95 -6.31
C VAL A 32 -7.43 -3.74 -5.70
N GLU A 33 -7.24 -2.58 -5.07
CA GLU A 33 -5.96 -2.20 -4.44
C GLU A 33 -6.11 -2.23 -2.92
N ALA A 34 -5.16 -2.87 -2.26
CA ALA A 34 -5.09 -3.02 -0.81
C ALA A 34 -3.71 -2.53 -0.32
N PRO A 35 -3.58 -1.24 0.04
CA PRO A 35 -2.32 -0.67 0.47
C PRO A 35 -1.80 -1.35 1.73
N LYS A 36 -0.47 -1.45 1.86
CA LYS A 36 0.15 -1.89 3.11
C LYS A 36 0.06 -0.78 4.16
N SER A 37 -0.28 -1.15 5.40
CA SER A 37 -0.16 -0.27 6.55
C SER A 37 1.29 0.18 6.71
N ILE A 38 1.44 1.47 7.01
CA ILE A 38 2.72 2.17 7.09
C ILE A 38 3.25 2.17 8.53
N GLU A 39 2.59 1.45 9.45
CA GLU A 39 3.02 1.29 10.83
C GLU A 39 4.49 0.83 10.89
N GLY A 40 5.35 1.68 11.45
CA GLY A 40 6.78 1.42 11.57
C GLY A 40 7.69 2.01 10.48
N GLN A 41 7.17 2.71 9.45
CA GLN A 41 8.02 3.64 8.69
C GLN A 41 8.26 4.88 9.55
N THR A 42 9.20 4.74 10.48
CA THR A 42 9.88 5.86 11.14
C THR A 42 10.20 6.88 10.05
N GLN A 43 9.75 8.11 10.25
CA GLN A 43 10.01 9.22 9.34
C GLN A 43 11.48 9.17 8.91
N LYS A 44 11.72 8.88 7.63
CA LYS A 44 13.08 8.81 7.08
C LYS A 44 13.69 10.19 7.22
N ARG A 45 14.50 10.41 8.26
CA ARG A 45 15.27 11.64 8.45
C ARG A 45 16.61 11.50 7.78
N THR A 46 17.01 12.52 7.02
CA THR A 46 18.39 12.65 6.54
C THR A 46 19.27 12.98 7.74
N ILE A 47 20.28 12.15 8.03
CA ILE A 47 21.29 12.43 9.06
C ILE A 47 22.55 12.93 8.34
N PRO A 48 22.94 14.20 8.50
CA PRO A 48 24.14 14.72 7.86
C PRO A 48 25.40 14.11 8.48
N ILE A 49 26.38 13.75 7.64
CA ILE A 49 27.70 13.31 8.08
C ILE A 49 28.50 14.55 8.48
N MET A 50 28.84 14.69 9.76
CA MET A 50 29.65 15.80 10.28
C MET A 50 31.11 15.36 10.46
N ALA A 51 32.06 16.26 10.17
CA ALA A 51 33.48 16.02 10.42
C ALA A 51 33.75 15.88 11.93
N ALA A 52 34.72 15.03 12.29
CA ALA A 52 35.11 14.84 13.69
C ALA A 52 35.67 16.15 14.31
N PRO A 53 35.40 16.42 15.60
CA PRO A 53 35.93 17.60 16.29
C PRO A 53 37.47 17.58 16.28
N LYS A 54 38.08 18.75 16.00
CA LYS A 54 39.54 18.92 16.10
C LYS A 54 39.93 18.99 17.57
N LYS A 55 41.02 18.29 17.93
CA LYS A 55 41.65 18.36 19.26
C LYS A 55 42.29 19.71 19.50
#